data_AF-A0A0F7LM44-F1
#
_entry.id   AF-A0A0F7LM44-F1
#
_cell.length_a   1.000
_cell.length_b   1.000
_cell.length_c   1.000
_cell.angle_alpha   90.00
_cell.angle_beta   90.00
_cell.angle_gamma   90.00
#
_symmetry.space_group_name_H-M   'P 1'
#
loop_
_entity.id
_entity.type
_entity.pdbx_description
1 polymer ?
#
loop_
_entity_poly.entity_id
_entity_poly.type
_entity_poly.pdbx_seq_one_letter_code
_entity_poly.pdbx_strand_id
1 'polypeptide(L)' 'MSKKIFSKEWFKDLFFIWIKDLLWNTIPFILIIAWSAMAAACFPDIWGRLTLLSIVVVTAFVFWCISKRR' A
#
# COMPACT_ATOMS: atom_id res chain seq x y z
N MET A 1 -25.44 -14.31 30.94
CA MET A 1 -25.26 -12.99 30.26
C MET A 1 -23.79 -12.83 29.86
N SER A 2 -23.27 -13.64 28.91
CA SER A 2 -21.82 -13.71 28.59
C SER A 2 -21.55 -13.92 27.08
N LYS A 3 -22.28 -13.22 26.22
CA LYS A 3 -22.07 -13.29 24.74
C LYS A 3 -21.61 -11.96 24.13
N LYS A 4 -21.59 -10.86 24.89
CA LYS A 4 -21.26 -9.52 24.38
C LYS A 4 -19.77 -9.17 24.43
N ILE A 5 -18.98 -9.83 25.29
CA ILE A 5 -17.54 -9.52 25.45
C ILE A 5 -16.72 -10.15 24.32
N PHE A 6 -17.01 -11.41 23.97
CA PHE A 6 -16.30 -12.14 22.91
C PHE A 6 -16.46 -11.54 21.50
N SER A 7 -17.54 -10.80 21.26
CA SER A 7 -17.84 -10.22 19.95
C SER A 7 -17.04 -8.94 19.66
N LYS A 8 -16.67 -8.17 20.68
CA LYS A 8 -16.06 -6.84 20.50
C LYS A 8 -14.55 -6.93 20.28
N GLU A 9 -13.86 -7.84 20.95
CA GLU A 9 -12.42 -8.05 20.78
C GLU A 9 -12.12 -8.82 19.49
N TRP A 10 -12.87 -9.89 19.21
CA TRP A 10 -12.71 -10.65 17.97
C TRP A 10 -12.97 -9.82 16.71
N PHE A 11 -13.97 -8.93 16.74
CA PHE A 11 -14.23 -8.02 15.63
C PHE A 11 -13.12 -6.97 15.47
N LYS A 12 -12.53 -6.49 16.57
CA LYS A 12 -11.37 -5.58 16.52
C LYS A 12 -10.17 -6.25 15.88
N ASP A 13 -9.86 -7.49 16.24
CA ASP A 13 -8.75 -8.24 15.67
C ASP A 13 -8.94 -8.47 14.16
N LEU A 14 -10.12 -8.92 13.75
CA LEU A 14 -10.46 -9.07 12.33
C LEU A 14 -10.39 -7.75 11.57
N PHE A 15 -10.91 -6.68 12.14
CA PHE A 15 -10.87 -5.36 11.53
C PHE A 15 -9.44 -4.82 11.44
N PHE A 16 -8.59 -5.13 12.42
CA PHE A 16 -7.18 -4.73 12.41
C PHE A 16 -6.37 -5.50 11.37
N ILE A 17 -6.63 -6.79 11.20
CA ILE A 17 -6.04 -7.60 10.11
C ILE A 17 -6.50 -7.06 8.76
N TRP A 18 -7.79 -6.76 8.61
CA TRP A 18 -8.35 -6.22 7.37
C TRP A 18 -7.77 -4.84 7.02
N ILE A 19 -7.67 -3.93 7.99
CA ILE A 19 -7.01 -2.63 7.81
C ILE A 19 -5.54 -2.80 7.48
N LYS A 20 -4.81 -3.71 8.12
CA LYS A 20 -3.40 -3.96 7.79
C LYS A 20 -3.24 -4.42 6.35
N ASP A 21 -4.07 -5.35 5.89
CA ASP A 21 -4.00 -5.82 4.51
C ASP A 21 -4.40 -4.73 3.51
N LEU A 22 -5.42 -3.93 3.84
CA LEU A 22 -5.80 -2.74 3.06
C LEU A 22 -4.66 -1.72 3.01
N LEU A 23 -3.99 -1.43 4.13
CA LEU A 23 -2.83 -0.54 4.18
C LEU A 23 -1.68 -1.09 3.33
N TRP A 24 -1.37 -2.38 3.44
CA TRP A 24 -0.32 -3.01 2.64
C TRP A 24 -0.57 -2.89 1.14
N ASN A 25 -1.84 -2.95 0.71
CA ASN A 25 -2.22 -2.68 -0.67
C ASN A 25 -2.19 -1.19 -1.02
N THR A 26 -2.51 -0.30 -0.08
CA THR A 26 -2.67 1.15 -0.35
C THR A 26 -1.34 1.91 -0.30
N ILE A 27 -0.41 1.49 0.56
CA ILE A 27 0.95 2.07 0.69
C ILE A 27 1.67 2.23 -0.65
N PRO A 28 1.77 1.21 -1.53
CA PRO A 28 2.45 1.36 -2.81
C PRO A 28 1.78 2.42 -3.71
N PHE A 29 0.46 2.53 -3.70
CA PHE A 29 -0.24 3.57 -4.47
C PHE A 29 0.05 4.97 -3.92
N ILE A 30 -0.02 5.15 -2.59
CA ILE A 30 0.29 6.44 -1.96
C ILE A 30 1.74 6.85 -2.27
N LEU A 31 2.67 5.90 -2.24
CA LEU A 31 4.08 6.14 -2.55
C LEU A 31 4.27 6.62 -3.99
N ILE A 32 3.61 5.98 -4.96
CA ILE A 32 3.65 6.39 -6.38
C ILE A 32 3.07 7.79 -6.55
N ILE A 33 1.93 8.08 -5.93
CA ILE A 33 1.26 9.38 -6.06
C ILE A 33 2.12 10.50 -5.46
N ALA A 34 2.65 10.29 -4.26
CA ALA A 34 3.52 11.28 -3.60
C ALA A 34 4.81 11.52 -4.41
N TRP A 35 5.45 10.45 -4.89
CA TRP A 35 6.64 10.54 -5.73
C TRP A 35 6.35 11.23 -7.07
N SER A 36 5.22 10.90 -7.68
CA SER A 36 4.76 11.54 -8.93
C SER A 36 4.53 13.03 -8.73
N ALA A 37 3.84 13.45 -7.67
CA ALA A 37 3.61 14.86 -7.37
C ALA A 37 4.91 15.62 -7.12
N MET A 38 5.84 15.03 -6.37
CA MET A 38 7.18 15.60 -6.12
C MET A 38 7.97 15.75 -7.43
N ALA A 39 7.98 14.71 -8.27
CA ALA A 39 8.67 14.73 -9.55
C ALA A 39 8.06 15.73 -10.55
N ALA A 40 6.74 15.94 -10.51
CA ALA A 40 6.06 16.92 -11.36
C ALA A 40 6.48 18.35 -10.99
N ALA A 41 6.62 18.62 -9.68
CA ALA A 41 7.03 19.93 -9.18
C ALA A 41 8.52 20.22 -9.41
N CYS A 42 9.40 19.22 -9.24
CA CYS A 42 10.85 19.42 -9.35
C CYS A 42 11.41 19.23 -10.77
N PHE A 43 10.86 18.32 -11.56
CA PHE A 43 11.41 17.92 -12.87
C PHE A 43 10.31 17.69 -13.91
N PRO A 44 9.56 18.74 -14.32
CA PRO A 44 8.42 18.60 -15.22
C PRO A 44 8.79 17.97 -16.57
N ASP A 45 9.98 18.25 -17.12
CA ASP A 45 10.45 17.68 -18.39
C ASP A 45 10.67 16.16 -18.36
N ILE A 46 11.04 15.61 -17.21
CA ILE A 46 11.42 14.19 -17.05
C ILE A 46 10.37 13.42 -16.22
N TRP A 47 9.35 14.11 -15.72
CA TRP A 47 8.31 13.59 -14.84
C TRP A 47 7.69 12.28 -15.36
N GLY A 48 7.35 12.23 -16.65
CA GLY A 48 6.76 11.03 -17.26
C GLY A 48 7.68 9.81 -17.22
N ARG A 49 9.01 10.00 -17.38
CA ARG A 49 9.97 8.88 -17.29
C ARG A 49 10.23 8.46 -15.86
N LEU A 50 10.28 9.43 -14.93
CA LEU A 50 10.44 9.17 -13.50
C LEU A 50 9.26 8.39 -12.95
N THR A 51 8.03 8.77 -13.28
CA THR A 51 6.81 8.07 -12.86
C THR A 51 6.75 6.65 -13.43
N LEU A 52 7.12 6.46 -14.69
CA LEU A 52 7.25 5.12 -15.29
C LEU A 52 8.25 4.24 -14.52
N LEU A 53 9.44 4.77 -14.19
CA LEU A 53 10.42 4.06 -13.38
C LEU A 53 9.86 3.71 -11.99
N SER A 54 9.17 4.64 -11.33
CA SER A 54 8.53 4.40 -10.04
C SER A 54 7.51 3.27 -10.11
N ILE A 55 6.67 3.25 -11.16
CA ILE A 55 5.68 2.18 -11.37
C ILE A 55 6.40 0.84 -11.55
N VAL A 56 7.41 0.76 -12.41
CA VAL A 56 8.17 -0.50 -12.64
C VAL A 56 8.80 -1.01 -11.35
N VAL A 57 9.45 -0.13 -10.58
CA VAL A 57 10.08 -0.50 -9.29
C VAL A 57 9.04 -0.98 -8.29
N VAL A 58 7.91 -0.28 -8.15
CA VAL A 58 6.84 -0.66 -7.22
C VAL A 58 6.16 -1.95 -7.66
N THR A 59 5.88 -2.14 -8.95
CA THR A 59 5.33 -3.40 -9.46
C THR A 59 6.30 -4.56 -9.23
N ALA A 60 7.59 -4.40 -9.52
CA ALA A 60 8.61 -5.42 -9.25
C ALA A 60 8.71 -5.74 -7.75
N PHE A 61 8.65 -4.72 -6.89
CA PHE A 61 8.67 -4.89 -5.44
C PHE A 61 7.42 -5.63 -4.93
N VAL A 62 6.24 -5.30 -5.44
CA VAL A 62 4.99 -6.01 -5.12
C VAL A 62 5.05 -7.45 -5.58
N PHE A 63 5.52 -7.72 -6.81
CA PHE A 63 5.73 -9.08 -7.32
C PHE A 63 6.72 -9.87 -6.46
N TRP A 64 7.82 -9.25 -6.04
CA TRP A 64 8.80 -9.86 -5.15
C TRP A 64 8.21 -10.20 -3.78
N CYS A 65 7.47 -9.27 -3.17
CA CYS A 65 6.78 -9.49 -1.91
C CYS A 65 5.74 -10.62 -2.00
N ILE A 66 4.97 -10.69 -3.09
CA ILE A 66 4.04 -11.80 -3.35
C ILE A 66 4.80 -13.11 -3.51
N SER A 67 5.90 -13.12 -4.26
CA SER A 67 6.72 -14.32 -4.46
C SER A 67 7.38 -14.83 -3.17
N LYS A 68 7.67 -13.94 -2.22
CA LYS A 68 8.29 -14.29 -0.93
C LYS A 68 7.26 -14.73 0.13
N ARG A 69 5.98 -14.41 -0.09
CA ARG A 69 4.85 -14.80 0.78
C ARG A 69 4.22 -16.15 0.39
N ARG A 70 4.60 -16.70 -0.77
CA ARG A 70 4.24 -18.04 -1.25
C ARG A 70 5.35 -19.03 -0.87
#